data_AF-A0A961T1Z5-F1
#
_entry.id   AF-A0A961T1Z5-F1
#
_cell.length_a   1.000
_cell.length_b   1.000
_cell.length_c   1.000
_cell.angle_alpha   90.00
_cell.angle_beta   90.00
_cell.angle_gamma   90.00
#
_symmetry.space_group_name_H-M   'P 1'
#
loop_
_entity.id
_entity.type
_entity.pdbx_description
1 polymer ?
#
loop_
_entity_poly.entity_id
_entity_poly.type
_entity_poly.pdbx_seq_one_letter_code
_entity_poly.pdbx_strand_id
1 'polypeptide(L)'
;AMGQWIGERLNLMEAPVRFFLPEGGVSLLDRPGQAFHDPAADAALFSALEKTVRQTATRQLIRVPYNINDPEFASEIVKAFREINGTTRPRRAQGKR
;
A
#
# COMPACT_ATOMS: atom_id res chain seq x y z
N ALA A 1 6.05 17.24 -1.16
CA ALA A 1 7.40 16.70 -1.42
C ALA A 1 7.43 15.16 -1.32
N MET A 2 7.20 14.57 -0.13
CA MET A 2 7.38 13.12 0.05
C MET A 2 6.38 12.25 -0.73
N GLY A 3 5.07 12.53 -0.67
CA GLY A 3 4.06 11.74 -1.39
C GLY A 3 4.25 11.74 -2.91
N GLN A 4 4.63 12.88 -3.49
CA GLN A 4 4.99 12.97 -4.89
C GLN A 4 6.22 12.12 -5.21
N TRP A 5 7.29 12.25 -4.43
CA TRP A 5 8.52 11.48 -4.65
C TRP A 5 8.25 9.97 -4.58
N ILE A 6 7.52 9.49 -3.56
CA ILE A 6 7.12 8.08 -3.46
C ILE A 6 6.28 7.69 -4.69
N GLY A 7 5.29 8.49 -5.07
CA GLY A 7 4.42 8.21 -6.20
C GLY A 7 5.17 8.09 -7.53
N GLU A 8 6.17 8.94 -7.77
CA GLU A 8 7.05 8.87 -8.92
C GLU A 8 7.87 7.57 -8.93
N ARG A 9 8.34 7.09 -7.77
CA ARG A 9 9.06 5.81 -7.69
C ARG A 9 8.13 4.62 -7.93
N LEU A 10 6.91 4.64 -7.39
CA LEU A 10 5.89 3.62 -7.67
C LEU A 10 5.55 3.55 -9.17
N ASN A 11 5.56 4.70 -9.85
CA ASN A 11 5.29 4.79 -11.29
C ASN A 11 6.35 4.12 -12.17
N LEU A 12 7.53 3.83 -11.64
CA LEU A 12 8.63 3.14 -12.32
C LEU A 12 8.66 1.62 -12.08
N MET A 13 7.82 1.10 -11.18
CA MET A 13 7.78 -0.34 -10.89
C MET A 13 7.08 -1.11 -12.01
N GLU A 14 7.71 -2.18 -12.49
CA GLU A 14 7.23 -3.01 -13.60
C GLU A 14 6.49 -4.28 -13.13
N ALA A 15 6.73 -4.72 -11.90
CA ALA A 15 6.06 -5.87 -11.28
C ALA A 15 4.77 -5.44 -10.53
N PRO A 16 3.90 -6.38 -10.13
CA PRO A 16 2.74 -6.05 -9.31
C PRO A 16 3.11 -5.38 -7.98
N VAL A 17 2.43 -4.28 -7.66
CA VAL A 17 2.65 -3.44 -6.48
C VAL A 17 1.31 -3.06 -5.87
N ARG A 18 1.23 -3.20 -4.54
CA ARG A 18 0.13 -2.72 -3.71
C ARG A 18 0.73 -1.82 -2.65
N PHE A 19 0.35 -0.56 -2.63
CA PHE A 19 0.85 0.41 -1.65
C PHE A 19 -0.31 0.88 -0.77
N PHE A 20 -0.15 0.70 0.53
CA PHE A 20 -1.23 0.89 1.49
C PHE A 20 -1.12 2.25 2.19
N LEU A 21 -2.27 2.91 2.36
CA LEU A 21 -2.44 4.16 3.09
C LEU A 21 -3.17 3.86 4.41
N PRO A 22 -2.47 3.79 5.55
CA PRO A 22 -3.08 3.53 6.86
C PRO A 22 -3.78 4.79 7.37
N GLU A 23 -5.11 4.86 7.26
CA GLU A 23 -5.88 6.05 7.65
C GLU A 23 -5.95 6.27 9.16
N GLY A 24 -5.57 5.28 9.97
CA GLY A 24 -5.41 5.43 11.42
C GLY A 24 -4.03 5.95 11.83
N GLY A 25 -3.16 6.27 10.88
CA GLY A 25 -1.86 6.90 11.07
C GLY A 25 -0.67 6.05 10.63
N VAL A 26 0.41 6.74 10.24
CA VAL A 26 1.62 6.16 9.62
C VAL A 26 2.70 5.78 10.63
N SER A 27 2.49 6.00 11.92
CA SER A 27 3.42 5.62 12.98
C SER A 27 2.72 5.34 14.31
N LEU A 28 3.49 4.86 15.30
CA LEU A 28 2.98 4.56 16.64
C LEU A 28 2.48 5.82 17.37
N LEU A 29 3.07 6.99 17.09
CA LEU A 29 2.72 8.26 17.75
C LEU A 29 1.81 9.14 16.89
N ASP A 30 1.46 8.68 15.70
CA ASP A 30 0.57 9.37 14.79
C ASP A 30 -0.82 8.73 14.91
N ARG A 31 -1.59 9.19 15.90
CA ARG A 31 -2.98 8.77 16.18
C ARG A 31 -3.61 9.70 17.21
N PRO A 32 -4.96 9.80 17.29
CA PRO A 32 -5.63 10.73 18.19
C PRO A 32 -5.09 10.72 19.63
N GLY A 33 -4.71 11.90 20.13
CA GLY A 33 -4.19 12.09 21.49
C GLY A 33 -2.68 11.85 21.67
N GLN A 34 -1.94 11.50 20.62
CA GLN A 34 -0.48 11.33 20.66
C GLN A 34 0.27 12.54 20.10
N ALA A 35 1.56 12.66 20.46
CA ALA A 35 2.36 13.85 20.20
C ALA A 35 2.56 14.19 18.72
N PHE A 36 2.49 13.21 17.81
CA PHE A 36 2.77 13.39 16.38
C PHE A 36 1.52 13.26 15.51
N HIS A 37 0.33 13.24 16.12
CA HIS A 37 -0.92 13.17 15.36
C HIS A 37 -1.17 14.48 14.61
N ASP A 38 -1.04 14.41 13.29
CA ASP A 38 -1.31 15.53 12.39
C ASP A 38 -2.17 15.05 11.20
N PRO A 39 -3.50 15.11 11.34
CA PRO A 39 -4.41 14.72 10.27
C PRO A 39 -4.22 15.51 8.96
N ALA A 40 -3.70 16.73 9.04
CA ALA A 40 -3.45 17.54 7.85
C ALA A 40 -2.19 17.06 7.12
N ALA A 41 -1.15 16.65 7.85
CA ALA A 41 0.04 16.03 7.27
C ALA A 41 -0.30 14.72 6.56
N ASP A 42 -1.11 13.85 7.19
CA ASP A 42 -1.58 12.60 6.59
C ASP A 42 -2.40 12.85 5.33
N ALA A 43 -3.38 13.77 5.40
CA ALA A 43 -4.20 14.13 4.26
C ALA A 43 -3.35 14.69 3.10
N ALA A 44 -2.33 15.50 3.40
CA ALA A 44 -1.42 16.04 2.40
C ALA A 44 -0.56 14.93 1.76
N LEU A 45 -0.06 13.98 2.56
CA LEU A 45 0.70 12.82 2.06
C LEU A 45 -0.17 11.96 1.14
N PHE A 46 -1.37 11.59 1.59
CA PHE A 46 -2.27 10.71 0.85
C PHE A 46 -2.79 11.39 -0.43
N SER A 47 -3.18 12.66 -0.35
CA SER A 47 -3.60 13.42 -1.54
C SER A 47 -2.48 13.53 -2.57
N ALA A 48 -1.23 13.74 -2.14
CA ALA A 48 -0.09 13.77 -3.04
C ALA A 48 0.14 12.40 -3.73
N LEU A 49 0.07 11.30 -2.97
CA LEU A 49 0.18 9.95 -3.53
C LEU A 49 -0.92 9.67 -4.56
N GLU A 50 -2.17 9.99 -4.23
CA GLU A 50 -3.33 9.80 -5.12
C GLU A 50 -3.20 10.59 -6.42
N LYS A 51 -2.69 11.83 -6.36
CA LYS A 51 -2.47 12.67 -7.54
C LYS A 51 -1.32 12.19 -8.40
N THR A 52 -0.27 11.62 -7.80
CA THR A 52 0.96 11.25 -8.52
C THR A 52 0.92 9.83 -9.07
N VAL A 53 0.35 8.87 -8.33
CA VAL A 53 0.39 7.46 -8.73
C VAL A 53 -0.59 7.19 -9.87
N ARG A 54 -0.07 6.69 -10.98
CA ARG A 54 -0.88 6.23 -12.11
C ARG A 54 -1.41 4.84 -11.79
N GLN A 55 -2.59 4.71 -11.18
CA GLN A 55 -3.12 3.39 -10.81
C GLN A 55 -3.41 2.52 -12.05
N THR A 56 -3.10 1.22 -11.96
CA THR A 56 -3.35 0.20 -13.00
C THR A 56 -3.83 -1.09 -12.33
N ALA A 57 -4.15 -2.12 -13.13
CA ALA A 57 -4.47 -3.44 -12.60
C ALA A 57 -3.33 -4.06 -11.76
N THR A 58 -2.08 -3.68 -12.03
CA THR A 58 -0.89 -4.19 -11.33
C THR A 58 -0.27 -3.19 -10.37
N ARG A 59 -0.69 -1.92 -10.35
CA ARG A 59 -0.21 -0.88 -9.43
C ARG A 59 -1.38 -0.20 -8.75
N GLN A 60 -1.58 -0.50 -7.47
CA GLN A 60 -2.75 -0.03 -6.72
C GLN A 60 -2.33 0.77 -5.49
N LEU A 61 -3.03 1.88 -5.24
CA LEU A 61 -3.07 2.54 -3.94
C LEU A 61 -4.29 2.03 -3.18
N ILE A 62 -4.09 1.56 -1.95
CA ILE A 62 -5.14 0.91 -1.16
C ILE A 62 -5.27 1.63 0.17
N ARG A 63 -6.44 2.23 0.43
CA ARG A 63 -6.76 2.82 1.74
C ARG A 63 -7.29 1.75 2.69
N VAL A 64 -6.85 1.80 3.94
CA VAL A 64 -7.35 0.91 5.00
C VAL A 64 -7.60 1.71 6.29
N PRO A 65 -8.68 1.41 7.03
CA PRO A 65 -9.10 2.20 8.19
C PRO A 65 -8.35 1.80 9.47
N TYR A 66 -7.04 1.62 9.38
CA TYR A 66 -6.18 1.11 10.47
C TYR A 66 -4.95 1.98 10.65
N ASN A 67 -4.41 2.04 11.87
CA ASN A 67 -3.05 2.52 12.11
C ASN A 67 -2.05 1.48 11.58
N ILE A 68 -0.88 1.91 11.14
CA ILE A 68 0.17 1.01 10.63
C ILE A 68 0.58 -0.09 11.63
N ASN A 69 0.39 0.15 12.93
CA ASN A 69 0.74 -0.78 14.01
C ASN A 69 -0.40 -1.71 14.44
N ASP A 70 -1.59 -1.59 13.83
CA ASP A 70 -2.71 -2.45 14.17
C ASP A 70 -2.52 -3.86 13.55
N PRO A 71 -2.89 -4.93 14.26
CA PRO A 71 -2.85 -6.30 13.72
C PRO A 71 -3.62 -6.47 12.41
N GLU A 72 -4.72 -5.74 12.24
CA GLU A 72 -5.55 -5.72 11.05
C GLU A 72 -4.81 -5.16 9.84
N PHE A 73 -4.01 -4.10 10.03
CA PHE A 73 -3.13 -3.57 8.97
C PHE A 73 -2.14 -4.64 8.52
N ALA A 74 -1.47 -5.31 9.47
CA ALA A 74 -0.52 -6.39 9.17
C ALA A 74 -1.19 -7.55 8.41
N SER A 75 -2.43 -7.90 8.78
CA SER A 75 -3.23 -8.93 8.09
C SER A 75 -3.49 -8.56 6.62
N GLU A 76 -3.86 -7.32 6.34
CA GLU A 76 -4.08 -6.84 4.96
C GLU A 76 -2.81 -6.87 4.13
N ILE A 77 -1.66 -6.48 4.70
CA ILE A 77 -0.35 -6.57 4.00
C ILE A 77 -0.01 -8.03 3.65
N VAL A 78 -0.14 -8.96 4.61
CA VAL A 78 0.16 -10.38 4.38
C VAL A 78 -0.75 -10.98 3.31
N LYS A 79 -2.04 -10.65 3.35
CA LYS A 79 -3.02 -11.07 2.35
C LYS A 79 -2.62 -10.57 0.95
N ALA A 80 -2.39 -9.27 0.80
CA ALA A 80 -1.96 -8.67 -0.47
C ALA A 80 -0.66 -9.25 -1.00
N PHE A 81 0.31 -9.50 -0.12
CA PHE A 81 1.57 -10.14 -0.47
C PHE A 81 1.34 -11.56 -1.02
N ARG A 82 0.50 -12.37 -0.37
CA ARG A 82 0.18 -13.73 -0.85
C ARG A 82 -0.52 -13.71 -2.20
N GLU A 83 -1.42 -12.76 -2.45
CA GLU A 83 -2.12 -12.62 -3.73
C GLU A 83 -1.17 -12.34 -4.91
N ILE A 84 -0.17 -11.47 -4.72
CA ILE A 84 0.79 -11.14 -5.79
C ILE A 84 1.88 -12.18 -6.00
N ASN A 85 2.23 -12.93 -4.95
CA ASN A 85 3.26 -13.97 -5.06
C ASN A 85 2.69 -15.33 -5.46
N GLY A 86 1.40 -15.60 -5.17
CA GLY A 86 0.73 -16.84 -5.53
C GLY A 86 0.30 -16.94 -7.00
N THR A 87 0.32 -15.83 -7.74
CA THR A 87 -0.08 -15.77 -9.15
C THR A 87 1.06 -16.07 -10.14
N THR A 88 2.29 -16.26 -9.66
CA THR A 88 3.48 -16.56 -10.47
C THR A 88 3.79 -18.06 -10.53
N ARG A 89 2.87 -18.87 -11.05
CA ARG A 89 3.23 -20.14 -11.71
C ARG A 89 2.13 -20.55 -12.70
N PRO A 90 2.37 -20.51 -14.03
CA PRO A 90 1.55 -21.30 -14.91
C PRO A 90 1.74 -22.77 -14.49
N ARG A 91 0.66 -23.46 -14.10
CA ARG A 91 0.65 -24.92 -14.00
C ARG A 91 1.14 -25.44 -15.35
N ARG A 92 2.37 -25.98 -15.41
CA ARG A 92 2.75 -26.84 -16.53
C ARG A 92 1.67 -27.92 -16.60
N ALA A 93 0.93 -27.94 -17.71
CA ALA A 93 0.00 -29.02 -17.99
C ALA A 93 0.80 -30.32 -17.87
N GLN A 94 0.48 -31.09 -16.84
CA GLN A 94 1.10 -32.37 -16.59
C GLN A 94 0.63 -33.27 -17.72
N GLY A 95 1.52 -33.49 -18.69
CA GLY A 95 1.27 -34.33 -19.84
C GLY A 95 0.85 -35.72 -19.36
N LYS A 96 -0.32 -36.15 -19.83
CA LYS A 96 -0.77 -37.54 -19.71
C LYS A 96 0.29 -38.44 -20.35
N ARG A 97 0.83 -39.37 -19.57
CA ARG A 97 1.34 -40.66 -20.05
C ARG A 97 0.83 -41.72 -19.08
#